data_AF-A0A6I1MPY2-F1
#
_entry.id   AF-A0A6I1MPY2-F1
#
_cell.length_a   1.000
_cell.length_b   1.000
_cell.length_c   1.000
_cell.angle_alpha   90.00
_cell.angle_beta   90.00
_cell.angle_gamma   90.00
#
_symmetry.space_group_name_H-M   'P 1'
#
loop_
_entity.id
_entity.type
_entity.pdbx_description
1 polymer ?
#
loop_
_entity_poly.entity_id
_entity_poly.type
_entity_poly.pdbx_seq_one_letter_code
_entity_poly.pdbx_strand_id
1 'polypeptide(L)' 'MKKIKSILKHIPGYRTGNRVNEVIATIYYLFFLIFLTINITLGNLNFNLIHLCISGLAFPFIIFLIIDSLSKK' A
#
# COMPACT_ATOMS: atom_id res chain seq x y z
N MET A 1 -13.10 13.28 -11.29
CA MET A 1 -12.55 13.12 -9.92
C MET A 1 -13.37 12.23 -8.97
N LYS A 2 -14.72 12.20 -9.02
CA LYS A 2 -15.53 11.38 -8.09
C LYS A 2 -15.25 9.87 -8.14
N LYS A 3 -14.99 9.29 -9.32
CA LYS A 3 -14.68 7.86 -9.49
C LYS A 3 -13.38 7.42 -8.81
N ILE A 4 -12.31 8.23 -8.90
CA ILE A 4 -11.00 7.91 -8.31
C ILE A 4 -11.08 7.84 -6.79
N LYS A 5 -11.80 8.78 -6.16
CA LYS A 5 -12.07 8.75 -4.71
C LYS A 5 -12.83 7.51 -4.28
N SER A 6 -13.74 6.99 -5.11
CA SER A 6 -14.48 5.76 -4.80
C SER A 6 -13.55 4.54 -4.78
N ILE A 7 -12.63 4.46 -5.74
CA ILE A 7 -11.67 3.35 -5.83
C ILE A 7 -10.67 3.40 -4.67
N LEU A 8 -10.17 4.59 -4.33
CA LEU A 8 -9.25 4.77 -3.20
C LEU A 8 -9.88 4.32 -1.87
N LYS A 9 -11.18 4.50 -1.67
CA LYS A 9 -11.88 4.00 -0.47
C LYS A 9 -11.87 2.47 -0.32
N HIS A 10 -11.57 1.71 -1.36
CA HIS A 10 -11.39 0.26 -1.25
C HIS A 10 -9.98 -0.13 -0.79
N ILE A 11 -9.03 0.80 -0.81
CA ILE A 11 -7.64 0.54 -0.42
C ILE A 11 -7.49 0.84 1.08
N PRO A 12 -7.04 -0.13 1.90
CA PRO A 12 -6.76 0.13 3.30
C PRO A 12 -5.65 1.17 3.44
N GLY A 13 -5.87 2.11 4.38
CA GLY A 13 -5.12 3.36 4.51
C GLY A 13 -5.90 4.59 4.04
N TYR A 14 -6.62 4.48 2.90
CA TYR A 14 -7.41 5.59 2.35
C TYR A 14 -8.90 5.56 2.74
N ARG A 15 -9.36 4.44 3.29
CA ARG A 15 -10.76 4.27 3.72
C ARG A 15 -11.11 4.97 5.04
N THR A 16 -10.12 5.24 5.88
CA THR A 16 -10.33 5.85 7.22
C THR A 16 -10.74 7.31 7.17
N GLY A 17 -10.50 8.02 6.05
CA GLY A 17 -10.73 9.46 5.94
C GLY A 17 -9.81 10.32 6.83
N ASN A 18 -8.85 9.68 7.53
CA ASN A 18 -7.83 10.38 8.30
C ASN A 18 -6.69 10.76 7.34
N ARG A 19 -6.45 12.07 7.20
CA ARG A 19 -5.39 12.62 6.33
C ARG A 19 -4.01 12.04 6.63
N VAL A 20 -3.70 11.74 7.89
CA VAL A 20 -2.39 11.17 8.27
C VAL A 20 -2.24 9.76 7.70
N ASN A 21 -3.28 8.93 7.83
CA ASN A 21 -3.27 7.57 7.30
C ASN A 21 -3.21 7.55 5.76
N GLU A 22 -3.91 8.48 5.11
CA GLU A 22 -3.85 8.65 3.65
C GLU A 22 -2.43 9.01 3.18
N VAL A 23 -1.74 9.92 3.88
CA VAL A 23 -0.36 10.31 3.55
C VAL A 23 0.60 9.14 3.75
N ILE A 24 0.52 8.43 4.89
CA ILE A 24 1.38 7.27 5.17
C ILE A 24 1.16 6.17 4.12
N ALA A 25 -0.11 5.87 3.80
CA ALA A 25 -0.45 4.91 2.76
C ALA A 25 0.11 5.34 1.40
N THR A 26 -0.03 6.61 1.03
CA THR A 26 0.51 7.15 -0.23
C THR A 26 2.01 6.97 -0.31
N ILE A 27 2.76 7.39 0.72
CA ILE A 27 4.22 7.26 0.75
C ILE A 27 4.61 5.78 0.58
N TYR A 28 3.94 4.87 1.30
CA TYR A 28 4.28 3.46 1.27
C TYR A 28 4.03 2.82 -0.10
N TYR A 29 2.82 2.99 -0.67
CA TYR A 29 2.49 2.43 -1.99
C TYR A 29 3.35 3.04 -3.10
N LEU A 30 3.72 4.32 -2.99
CA LEU A 30 4.60 4.98 -3.95
C LEU A 30 6.02 4.41 -3.87
N PHE A 31 6.55 4.24 -2.65
CA PHE A 31 7.87 3.65 -2.43
C PHE A 31 7.95 2.22 -2.96
N PHE A 32 6.90 1.44 -2.72
CA PHE A 32 6.74 0.10 -3.29
C PHE A 32 6.79 0.12 -4.83
N LEU A 33 6.01 1.01 -5.45
CA LEU A 33 5.97 1.11 -6.91
C LEU A 33 7.35 1.46 -7.48
N ILE A 34 8.06 2.41 -6.87
CA ILE A 34 9.43 2.77 -7.27
C ILE A 34 10.36 1.57 -7.15
N PHE A 35 10.33 0.88 -6.01
CA PHE A 35 11.20 -0.27 -5.75
C PHE A 35 10.93 -1.42 -6.73
N LEU A 36 9.65 -1.72 -7.00
CA LEU A 36 9.25 -2.72 -7.97
C LEU A 36 9.75 -2.35 -9.38
N THR A 37 9.55 -1.09 -9.78
CA THR A 37 9.93 -0.60 -11.11
C THR A 37 11.44 -0.71 -11.32
N ILE A 38 12.25 -0.32 -10.32
CA ILE A 38 13.72 -0.43 -10.34
C ILE A 38 14.15 -1.89 -10.51
N ASN A 39 13.55 -2.82 -9.75
CA ASN A 39 13.93 -4.24 -9.85
C ASN A 39 13.57 -4.86 -11.21
N ILE A 40 12.43 -4.46 -11.79
CA ILE A 40 12.02 -4.89 -13.13
C ILE A 40 12.98 -4.32 -14.19
N THR A 41 13.32 -3.03 -14.15
CA THR A 41 14.19 -2.40 -15.16
C THR A 41 15.64 -2.87 -15.09
N LEU A 42 16.15 -3.23 -13.91
CA LEU A 42 17.47 -3.84 -13.74
C LEU A 42 17.54 -5.30 -14.21
N GLY A 43 16.42 -5.89 -14.66
CA GLY A 43 16.36 -7.30 -15.08
C GLY A 43 16.59 -8.29 -13.93
N ASN A 44 16.65 -7.80 -12.69
CA ASN A 44 16.94 -8.58 -11.50
C ASN A 44 15.63 -9.14 -10.92
N LEU A 45 14.92 -9.92 -11.75
CA LEU A 45 13.70 -10.64 -11.36
C LEU A 45 14.05 -11.86 -10.51
N ASN A 46 14.68 -11.60 -9.36
CA ASN A 46 14.98 -12.63 -8.40
C ASN A 46 13.69 -12.96 -7.64
N PHE A 47 13.27 -14.23 -7.64
CA PHE A 47 12.04 -14.66 -6.99
C PHE A 47 11.98 -14.24 -5.51
N ASN A 48 13.12 -14.24 -4.82
CA ASN A 48 13.23 -13.79 -3.43
C ASN A 48 12.91 -12.29 -3.25
N LEU A 49 13.32 -11.45 -4.20
CA LEU A 49 13.06 -10.00 -4.19
C LEU A 49 11.58 -9.70 -4.44
N ILE A 50 10.95 -10.43 -5.37
CA ILE A 50 9.51 -10.34 -5.63
C ILE A 50 8.73 -10.75 -4.37
N HIS A 51 9.15 -11.85 -3.73
CA HIS A 51 8.52 -12.32 -2.49
C HIS A 51 8.66 -11.29 -1.37
N LEU A 52 9.83 -10.66 -1.23
CA LEU A 52 10.07 -9.60 -0.25
C LEU A 52 9.22 -8.35 -0.53
N CYS A 53 9.04 -7.99 -1.81
CA CYS A 53 8.16 -6.90 -2.24
C CYS A 53 6.69 -7.20 -1.89
N ILE A 54 6.20 -8.41 -2.19
CA ILE A 54 4.82 -8.81 -1.89
C ILE A 54 4.57 -8.86 -0.37
N SER A 55 5.51 -9.43 0.40
CA SER A 55 5.47 -9.40 1.86
C SER A 55 5.49 -7.98 2.41
N GLY A 56 6.26 -7.09 1.77
CA GLY A 56 6.28 -5.65 2.06
C GLY A 56 4.93 -4.99 1.84
N LEU A 57 4.16 -5.36 0.81
CA LEU A 57 2.79 -4.87 0.62
C LEU A 57 1.80 -5.41 1.67
N ALA A 58 1.99 -6.66 2.09
CA ALA A 58 1.10 -7.28 3.07
C ALA A 58 1.20 -6.59 4.44
N PHE A 59 2.37 -6.10 4.83
CA PHE A 59 2.60 -5.47 6.13
C PHE A 59 1.75 -4.20 6.40
N PRO A 60 1.81 -3.13 5.60
CA PRO A 60 0.96 -1.94 5.79
C PRO A 60 -0.51 -2.27 5.56
N PHE A 61 -0.82 -3.21 4.65
CA PHE A 61 -2.19 -3.66 4.41
C PHE A 61 -2.78 -4.24 5.68
N ILE A 62 -2.06 -5.15 6.35
CA ILE A 62 -2.47 -5.75 7.63
C ILE A 62 -2.57 -4.70 8.72
N ILE A 63 -1.59 -3.79 8.85
CA ILE A 63 -1.62 -2.71 9.85
C ILE A 63 -2.85 -1.83 9.67
N PHE A 64 -3.10 -1.32 8.46
CA PHE A 64 -4.27 -0.50 8.20
C PHE A 64 -5.57 -1.28 8.34
N LEU A 65 -5.55 -2.59 8.09
CA LEU A 65 -6.70 -3.46 8.29
C LEU A 65 -7.02 -3.61 9.78
N ILE A 66 -6.01 -3.79 10.63
CA ILE A 66 -6.14 -3.82 12.10
C ILE A 66 -6.62 -2.46 12.62
N ILE A 67 -6.01 -1.34 12.21
CA ILE A 67 -6.40 0.01 12.64
C ILE A 67 -7.88 0.28 12.33
N ASP A 68 -8.34 -0.07 11.14
CA ASP A 68 -9.76 0.05 10.78
C ASP A 68 -10.67 -0.87 11.61
N SER A 69 -10.20 -2.09 11.91
CA SER A 69 -10.98 -3.05 12.69
C SER A 69 -11.15 -2.56 14.13
N LEU A 70 -10.12 -1.92 14.68
CA LEU A 70 -10.17 -1.26 15.99
C LEU A 70 -11.01 0.02 15.97
N SER A 71 -10.96 0.80 14.89
CA SER A 71 -11.73 2.05 14.76
C SER A 71 -13.23 1.84 14.54
N LYS A 72 -13.67 0.61 14.23
CA LYS A 72 -15.09 0.24 14.06
C LYS A 72 -15.74 -0.31 15.35
N LYS A 73 -14.99 -0.44 16.43
CA LYS A 73 -15.50 -0.73 17.78
C LYS A 73 -15.76 0.57 18.53
#